data_AF-A0AAU9UAX2-F1
#
_entry.id   AF-A0AAU9UAX2-F1
#
_cell.length_a   1.000
_cell.length_b   1.000
_cell.length_c   1.000
_cell.angle_alpha   90.00
_cell.angle_beta   90.00
_cell.angle_gamma   90.00
#
_symmetry.space_group_name_H-M   'P 1'
#
loop_
_entity.id
_entity.type
_entity.pdbx_description
1 polymer ?
#
loop_
_entity_poly.entity_id
_entity_poly.type
_entity_poly.pdbx_seq_one_letter_code
_entity_poly.pdbx_strand_id
1 'polypeptide(L)'
;MGYVTLKALAKSDLKDILTNINDKKEAFFHLLESPIDRPDVYVLVMELLSKICESSFDQLKLNLLLEICNSQFITNLGNYLMDLPYTERNSKNIKYWKNEIEFWKNFIRFCECIIIMSPQTALNKCRSLIEGSSKLCLEELITRHNFVLPEECNLKLNELRETLRAHEKEKNKVN
;
A
#
# COMPACT_ATOMS: atom_id res chain seq x y z
N MET A 1 -5.07 13.95 -10.95
CA MET A 1 -3.70 13.73 -11.47
C MET A 1 -3.72 12.54 -12.44
N GLY A 2 -2.95 12.53 -13.52
CA GLY A 2 -2.93 11.44 -14.51
C GLY A 2 -1.76 10.46 -14.37
N TYR A 3 -1.82 9.31 -15.07
CA TYR A 3 -0.80 8.25 -15.03
C TYR A 3 0.63 8.72 -15.33
N VAL A 4 0.81 9.60 -16.32
CA VAL A 4 2.14 10.11 -16.70
C VAL A 4 2.77 10.91 -15.58
N THR A 5 1.99 11.79 -14.94
CA THR A 5 2.42 12.59 -13.79
C THR A 5 2.78 11.68 -12.61
N LEU A 6 1.94 10.69 -12.31
CA LEU A 6 2.20 9.73 -11.23
C LEU A 6 3.48 8.94 -11.47
N LYS A 7 3.71 8.48 -12.71
CA LYS A 7 4.93 7.79 -13.12
C LYS A 7 6.17 8.69 -13.03
N ALA A 8 6.04 9.98 -13.31
CA ALA A 8 7.13 10.95 -13.15
C ALA A 8 7.47 11.18 -11.67
N LEU A 9 6.45 11.32 -10.82
CA LEU A 9 6.63 11.41 -9.35
C LEU A 9 7.27 10.14 -8.80
N ALA A 10 6.83 8.95 -9.23
CA ALA A 10 7.40 7.69 -8.77
C ALA A 10 8.89 7.57 -9.14
N LYS A 11 9.36 8.31 -10.16
CA LYS A 11 10.77 8.36 -10.55
C LYS A 11 11.57 9.49 -9.89
N SER A 12 10.93 10.43 -9.20
CA SER A 12 11.66 11.52 -8.57
C SER A 12 12.51 11.01 -7.39
N ASP A 13 13.49 11.83 -7.03
CA ASP A 13 14.36 11.55 -5.89
C ASP A 13 13.57 11.55 -4.58
N LEU A 14 14.04 10.74 -3.63
CA LEU A 14 13.45 10.58 -2.31
C LEU A 14 13.36 11.92 -1.56
N LYS A 15 14.34 12.82 -1.76
CA LYS A 15 14.40 14.12 -1.09
C LYS A 15 13.27 15.05 -1.53
N ASP A 16 12.82 14.92 -2.78
CA ASP A 16 11.83 15.82 -3.37
C ASP A 16 10.43 15.24 -3.37
N ILE A 17 10.25 13.95 -3.01
CA ILE A 17 8.97 13.26 -3.18
C ILE A 17 7.83 13.90 -2.38
N LEU A 18 8.07 14.24 -1.11
CA LEU A 18 7.05 14.84 -0.25
C LEU A 18 6.68 16.25 -0.73
N THR A 19 7.67 17.06 -1.09
CA THR A 19 7.45 18.40 -1.65
C THR A 19 6.64 18.32 -2.94
N ASN A 20 7.05 17.44 -3.86
CA ASN A 20 6.39 17.27 -5.16
C ASN A 20 4.94 16.77 -5.04
N ILE A 21 4.65 15.93 -4.04
CA ILE A 21 3.29 15.47 -3.74
C ILE A 21 2.49 16.57 -3.07
N ASN A 22 3.08 17.32 -2.14
CA ASN A 22 2.42 18.41 -1.46
C ASN A 22 2.03 19.55 -2.43
N ASP A 23 2.89 19.87 -3.39
CA ASP A 23 2.61 20.84 -4.45
C ASP A 23 1.46 20.41 -5.36
N LYS A 24 1.16 19.11 -5.43
CA LYS A 24 0.08 18.53 -6.23
C LYS A 24 -0.96 17.81 -5.37
N LYS A 25 -1.07 18.21 -4.09
CA LYS A 25 -1.83 17.47 -3.07
C LYS A 25 -3.28 17.24 -3.51
N GLU A 26 -3.99 18.29 -3.88
CA GLU A 26 -5.39 18.18 -4.33
C GLU A 26 -5.55 17.23 -5.51
N ALA A 27 -4.68 17.36 -6.52
CA ALA A 27 -4.72 16.50 -7.70
C ALA A 27 -4.37 15.04 -7.38
N PHE A 28 -3.53 14.80 -6.37
CA PHE A 28 -3.18 13.48 -5.88
C PHE A 28 -4.36 12.86 -5.09
N PHE A 29 -4.96 13.59 -4.14
CA PHE A 29 -6.10 13.09 -3.38
C PHE A 29 -7.34 12.87 -4.25
N HIS A 30 -7.60 13.73 -5.23
CA HIS A 30 -8.64 13.49 -6.22
C HIS A 30 -8.42 12.16 -6.97
N LEU A 31 -7.17 11.79 -7.27
CA LEU A 31 -6.87 10.48 -7.88
C LEU A 31 -7.16 9.32 -6.92
N LEU A 32 -6.84 9.48 -5.63
CA LEU A 32 -7.06 8.47 -4.59
C LEU A 32 -8.55 8.26 -4.26
N GLU A 33 -9.36 9.30 -4.42
CA GLU A 33 -10.81 9.27 -4.17
C GLU A 33 -11.63 8.84 -5.40
N SER A 34 -11.06 8.92 -6.59
CA SER A 34 -11.73 8.53 -7.84
C SER A 34 -11.61 7.02 -8.11
N PRO A 35 -12.55 6.43 -8.85
CA PRO A 35 -12.37 5.11 -9.44
C PRO A 35 -11.09 5.06 -10.29
N ILE A 36 -10.28 4.02 -10.11
CA ILE A 36 -9.03 3.82 -10.82
C ILE A 36 -9.24 2.77 -11.91
N ASP A 37 -9.40 3.21 -13.15
CA ASP A 37 -9.64 2.32 -14.31
C ASP A 37 -8.39 1.57 -14.78
N ARG A 38 -7.21 2.03 -14.38
CA ARG A 38 -5.91 1.45 -14.79
C ARG A 38 -5.22 0.78 -13.60
N PRO A 39 -5.11 -0.56 -13.57
CA PRO A 39 -4.49 -1.30 -12.46
C PRO A 39 -3.06 -0.85 -12.10
N ASP A 40 -2.24 -0.49 -13.11
CA ASP A 40 -0.88 0.02 -12.88
C ASP A 40 -0.81 1.26 -11.96
N VAL A 41 -1.92 2.00 -11.82
CA VAL A 41 -1.97 3.16 -10.92
C VAL A 41 -1.84 2.71 -9.48
N TYR A 42 -2.45 1.58 -9.07
CA TYR A 42 -2.28 1.04 -7.71
C TYR A 42 -0.81 0.72 -7.43
N VAL A 43 -0.12 0.12 -8.41
CA VAL A 43 1.32 -0.21 -8.29
C VAL A 43 2.15 1.07 -8.15
N LEU A 44 1.86 2.10 -8.94
CA LEU A 44 2.57 3.39 -8.87
C LEU A 44 2.28 4.16 -7.59
N VAL A 45 1.04 4.15 -7.10
CA VAL A 45 0.71 4.76 -5.80
C VAL A 45 1.45 4.01 -4.70
N MET A 46 1.49 2.68 -4.73
CA MET A 46 2.21 1.90 -3.71
C MET A 46 3.73 2.17 -3.72
N GLU A 47 4.33 2.30 -4.92
CA GLU A 47 5.74 2.71 -5.08
C GLU A 47 5.98 4.10 -4.46
N LEU A 48 5.07 5.04 -4.68
CA LEU A 48 5.13 6.38 -4.07
C LEU A 48 4.98 6.35 -2.56
N LEU A 49 4.03 5.59 -2.03
CA LEU A 49 3.82 5.44 -0.59
C LEU A 49 5.05 4.85 0.09
N SER A 50 5.64 3.81 -0.49
CA SER A 50 6.88 3.21 -0.01
C SER A 50 8.02 4.23 0.07
N LYS A 51 8.18 5.07 -0.97
CA LYS A 51 9.16 6.18 -0.95
C LYS A 51 8.83 7.24 0.10
N ILE A 52 7.57 7.61 0.25
CA ILE A 52 7.15 8.52 1.32
C ILE A 52 7.57 7.96 2.68
N CYS A 53 7.37 6.66 2.91
CA CYS A 53 7.74 5.99 4.15
C CYS A 53 9.24 6.08 4.47
N GLU A 54 10.10 6.10 3.45
CA GLU A 54 11.56 6.28 3.58
C GLU A 54 11.99 7.73 3.82
N SER A 55 11.08 8.69 3.70
CA SER A 55 11.41 10.11 3.90
C SER A 55 11.69 10.43 5.37
N SER A 56 12.67 11.33 5.60
CA SER A 56 13.07 11.80 6.94
C SER A 56 12.15 12.87 7.53
N PHE A 57 11.15 13.36 6.78
CA PHE A 57 10.21 14.39 7.28
C PHE A 57 9.02 13.75 8.00
N ASP A 58 9.25 13.28 9.23
CA ASP A 58 8.27 12.45 9.96
C ASP A 58 6.89 13.08 10.10
N GLN A 59 6.77 14.36 10.44
CA GLN A 59 5.46 15.00 10.61
C GLN A 59 4.68 15.10 9.28
N LEU A 60 5.36 15.49 8.20
CA LEU A 60 4.72 15.63 6.89
C LEU A 60 4.32 14.28 6.32
N LYS A 61 5.21 13.28 6.46
CA LYS A 61 4.96 11.88 6.15
C LYS A 61 3.75 11.36 6.92
N LEU A 62 3.69 11.56 8.24
CA LEU A 62 2.56 11.12 9.06
C LEU A 62 1.25 11.73 8.59
N ASN A 63 1.19 13.05 8.45
CA ASN A 63 -0.03 13.75 8.02
C ASN A 63 -0.55 13.20 6.68
N LEU A 64 0.35 13.05 5.70
CA LEU A 64 0.01 12.51 4.40
C LEU A 64 -0.49 11.05 4.48
N LEU A 65 0.21 10.19 5.22
CA LEU A 65 -0.19 8.79 5.38
C LEU A 65 -1.55 8.65 6.09
N LEU A 66 -1.83 9.48 7.10
CA LEU A 66 -3.11 9.49 7.78
C LEU A 66 -4.26 9.89 6.85
N GLU A 67 -4.06 10.95 6.04
CA GLU A 67 -5.06 11.36 5.06
C GLU A 67 -5.33 10.23 4.04
N ILE A 68 -4.29 9.56 3.56
CA ILE A 68 -4.42 8.43 2.62
C ILE A 68 -5.13 7.24 3.27
N CYS A 69 -4.80 6.92 4.52
CA CYS A 69 -5.46 5.84 5.27
C CYS A 69 -6.95 6.12 5.51
N ASN A 70 -7.35 7.39 5.53
CA ASN A 70 -8.74 7.81 5.68
C ASN A 70 -9.47 7.98 4.33
N SER A 71 -8.75 7.92 3.21
CA SER A 71 -9.34 8.03 1.87
C SER A 71 -9.91 6.71 1.37
N GLN A 72 -10.70 6.80 0.29
CA GLN A 72 -11.24 5.63 -0.41
C GLN A 72 -10.16 4.71 -1.00
N PHE A 73 -8.92 5.19 -1.11
CA PHE A 73 -7.81 4.42 -1.67
C PHE A 73 -7.55 3.10 -0.93
N ILE A 74 -7.64 3.06 0.40
CA ILE A 74 -7.39 1.82 1.16
C ILE A 74 -8.40 0.74 0.78
N THR A 75 -9.68 1.11 0.65
CA THR A 75 -10.73 0.21 0.21
C THR A 75 -10.51 -0.22 -1.24
N ASN A 76 -10.20 0.72 -2.13
CA ASN A 76 -9.94 0.43 -3.54
C ASN A 76 -8.72 -0.48 -3.74
N LEU A 77 -7.67 -0.27 -2.93
CA LEU A 77 -6.49 -1.13 -2.90
C LEU A 77 -6.84 -2.54 -2.40
N GLY A 78 -7.69 -2.66 -1.39
CA GLY A 78 -8.21 -3.94 -0.93
C GLY A 78 -8.93 -4.70 -2.05
N ASN A 79 -9.81 -4.02 -2.79
CA ASN A 79 -10.50 -4.60 -3.94
C ASN A 79 -9.52 -5.01 -5.05
N TYR A 80 -8.55 -4.14 -5.37
CA TYR A 80 -7.49 -4.45 -6.32
C TYR A 80 -6.72 -5.72 -5.93
N LEU A 81 -6.36 -5.90 -4.65
CA LEU A 81 -5.70 -7.12 -4.18
C LEU A 81 -6.60 -8.35 -4.30
N MET A 82 -7.91 -8.22 -4.06
CA MET A 82 -8.85 -9.33 -4.24
C MET A 82 -8.98 -9.73 -5.71
N ASP A 83 -8.95 -8.78 -6.64
CA ASP A 83 -9.07 -9.06 -8.08
C ASP A 83 -7.75 -9.55 -8.71
N LEU A 84 -6.62 -9.16 -8.13
CA LEU A 84 -5.28 -9.41 -8.68
C LEU A 84 -5.00 -10.86 -9.10
N PRO A 85 -5.30 -11.90 -8.28
CA PRO A 85 -5.05 -13.30 -8.64
C PRO A 85 -5.89 -13.77 -9.83
N TYR A 86 -6.99 -13.09 -10.14
CA TYR A 86 -7.90 -13.42 -11.24
C TYR A 86 -7.54 -12.68 -12.53
N THR A 87 -6.53 -11.81 -12.51
CA THR A 87 -6.04 -11.14 -13.71
C THR A 87 -4.99 -11.99 -14.43
N GLU A 88 -5.00 -11.96 -15.77
CA GLU A 88 -3.98 -12.63 -16.57
C GLU A 88 -2.66 -11.84 -16.57
N ARG A 89 -1.52 -12.55 -16.74
CA ARG A 89 -0.18 -11.91 -16.79
C ARG A 89 0.02 -10.97 -17.97
N ASN A 90 -0.74 -11.16 -19.05
CA ASN A 90 -0.77 -10.32 -20.27
C ASN A 90 -1.77 -9.15 -20.15
N SER A 91 -2.40 -8.95 -18.99
CA SER A 91 -3.45 -7.94 -18.78
C SER A 91 -2.91 -6.51 -18.75
N LYS A 92 -3.81 -5.54 -18.55
CA LYS A 92 -3.49 -4.11 -18.39
C LYS A 92 -2.64 -3.80 -17.14
N ASN A 93 -2.41 -4.77 -16.26
CA ASN A 93 -1.60 -4.63 -15.04
C ASN A 93 -0.11 -4.94 -15.27
N ILE A 94 0.45 -4.35 -16.31
CA ILE A 94 1.80 -4.65 -16.81
C ILE A 94 2.85 -4.36 -15.73
N LYS A 95 2.66 -3.31 -14.92
CA LYS A 95 3.61 -2.93 -13.86
C LYS A 95 3.73 -4.00 -12.78
N TYR A 96 2.61 -4.54 -12.31
CA TYR A 96 2.63 -5.58 -11.30
C TYR A 96 3.33 -6.82 -11.84
N TRP A 97 2.89 -7.34 -13.00
CA TRP A 97 3.41 -8.57 -13.58
C TRP A 97 4.89 -8.49 -13.99
N LYS A 98 5.40 -7.28 -14.23
CA LYS A 98 6.83 -7.07 -14.51
C LYS A 98 7.69 -7.18 -13.24
N ASN A 99 7.17 -6.81 -12.08
CA ASN A 99 7.93 -6.82 -10.83
C ASN A 99 7.00 -7.04 -9.62
N GLU A 100 6.50 -8.27 -9.51
CA GLU A 100 5.53 -8.68 -8.49
C GLU A 100 6.12 -8.52 -7.08
N ILE A 101 7.39 -8.92 -6.90
CA ILE A 101 8.09 -8.88 -5.61
C ILE A 101 8.23 -7.44 -5.11
N GLU A 102 8.60 -6.51 -6.00
CA GLU A 102 8.77 -5.10 -5.62
C GLU A 102 7.46 -4.46 -5.16
N PHE A 103 6.33 -4.82 -5.78
CA PHE A 103 5.02 -4.39 -5.29
C PHE A 103 4.79 -4.83 -3.85
N TRP A 104 5.05 -6.10 -3.54
CA TRP A 104 4.87 -6.62 -2.17
C TRP A 104 5.85 -6.03 -1.17
N LYS A 105 7.10 -5.75 -1.57
CA LYS A 105 8.07 -5.01 -0.73
C LYS A 105 7.57 -3.60 -0.41
N ASN A 106 7.06 -2.89 -1.41
CA ASN A 106 6.48 -1.56 -1.22
C ASN A 106 5.23 -1.59 -0.33
N PHE A 107 4.37 -2.58 -0.50
CA PHE A 107 3.20 -2.81 0.35
C PHE A 107 3.60 -3.05 1.81
N ILE A 108 4.54 -3.97 2.06
CA ILE A 108 5.02 -4.29 3.41
C ILE A 108 5.61 -3.05 4.08
N ARG A 109 6.41 -2.26 3.35
CA ARG A 109 7.00 -1.02 3.88
C ARG A 109 5.94 0.00 4.28
N PHE A 110 4.92 0.19 3.44
CA PHE A 110 3.80 1.06 3.76
C PHE A 110 3.08 0.58 5.05
N CYS A 111 2.78 -0.72 5.15
CA CYS A 111 2.12 -1.31 6.31
C CYS A 111 2.94 -1.16 7.59
N GLU A 112 4.25 -1.45 7.52
CA GLU A 112 5.17 -1.27 8.64
C GLU A 112 5.21 0.18 9.10
N CYS A 113 5.34 1.11 8.16
CA CYS A 113 5.40 2.53 8.47
C CYS A 113 4.14 3.03 9.17
N ILE A 114 2.95 2.67 8.69
CA ILE A 114 1.70 3.12 9.34
C ILE A 114 1.50 2.45 10.71
N ILE A 115 1.89 1.18 10.88
CA ILE A 115 1.83 0.49 12.17
C ILE A 115 2.74 1.19 13.19
N ILE A 116 3.97 1.55 12.80
CA ILE A 116 4.92 2.22 13.69
C ILE A 116 4.45 3.64 14.02
N MET A 117 4.03 4.41 13.02
CA MET A 117 3.74 5.84 13.21
C MET A 117 2.33 6.11 13.76
N SER A 118 1.36 5.25 13.48
CA SER A 118 -0.02 5.39 13.96
C SER A 118 -0.71 4.03 14.13
N PRO A 119 -0.36 3.27 15.19
CA PRO A 119 -0.91 1.92 15.43
C PRO A 119 -2.44 1.89 15.43
N GLN A 120 -3.08 2.91 16.03
CA GLN A 120 -4.53 3.00 16.10
C GLN A 120 -5.18 3.19 14.72
N THR A 121 -4.54 3.95 13.83
CA THR A 121 -5.01 4.13 12.44
C THR A 121 -4.81 2.84 11.67
N ALA A 122 -3.65 2.19 11.80
CA ALA A 122 -3.39 0.90 11.16
C ALA A 122 -4.44 -0.14 11.56
N LEU A 123 -4.78 -0.22 12.85
CA LEU A 123 -5.80 -1.13 13.36
C LEU A 123 -7.22 -0.80 12.85
N ASN A 124 -7.61 0.47 12.81
CA ASN A 124 -8.97 0.87 12.45
C ASN A 124 -9.22 0.90 10.94
N LYS A 125 -8.19 1.21 10.14
CA LYS A 125 -8.34 1.52 8.70
C LYS A 125 -7.66 0.50 7.80
N CYS A 126 -6.48 -0.01 8.20
CA CYS A 126 -5.66 -0.88 7.36
C CYS A 126 -5.76 -2.35 7.74
N ARG A 127 -6.40 -2.71 8.85
CA ARG A 127 -6.46 -4.10 9.33
C ARG A 127 -7.04 -5.06 8.30
N SER A 128 -8.19 -4.74 7.70
CA SER A 128 -8.81 -5.60 6.69
C SER A 128 -7.90 -5.81 5.47
N LEU A 129 -7.18 -4.76 5.07
CA LEU A 129 -6.19 -4.81 4.00
C LEU A 129 -4.99 -5.71 4.36
N ILE A 130 -4.44 -5.55 5.57
CA ILE A 130 -3.22 -6.23 6.03
C ILE A 130 -3.48 -7.69 6.41
N GLU A 131 -4.55 -7.98 7.14
CA GLU A 131 -4.86 -9.35 7.60
C GLU A 131 -5.73 -10.13 6.62
N GLY A 132 -6.69 -9.46 5.97
CA GLY A 132 -7.68 -10.09 5.09
C GLY A 132 -7.22 -10.12 3.64
N SER A 133 -7.30 -8.98 2.97
CA SER A 133 -7.09 -8.88 1.51
C SER A 133 -5.70 -9.36 1.10
N SER A 134 -4.64 -8.96 1.80
CA SER A 134 -3.27 -9.37 1.45
C SER A 134 -3.06 -10.89 1.57
N LYS A 135 -3.66 -11.52 2.59
CA LYS A 135 -3.49 -12.94 2.86
C LYS A 135 -4.18 -13.77 1.77
N LEU A 136 -5.46 -13.48 1.53
CA LEU A 136 -6.24 -14.17 0.49
C LEU A 136 -5.63 -13.96 -0.89
N CYS A 137 -5.18 -12.75 -1.20
CA CYS A 137 -4.49 -12.45 -2.44
C CYS A 137 -3.25 -13.33 -2.64
N LEU A 138 -2.37 -13.44 -1.63
CA LEU A 138 -1.17 -14.27 -1.72
C LEU A 138 -1.49 -15.76 -1.86
N GLU A 139 -2.46 -16.28 -1.12
CA GLU A 139 -2.91 -17.68 -1.22
C GLU A 139 -3.42 -18.02 -2.63
N GLU A 140 -4.23 -17.14 -3.22
CA GLU A 140 -4.73 -17.31 -4.57
C GLU A 140 -3.66 -17.09 -5.64
N LEU A 141 -2.70 -16.17 -5.43
CA LEU A 141 -1.55 -15.98 -6.33
C LEU A 141 -0.64 -17.20 -6.37
N ILE A 142 -0.40 -17.86 -5.23
CA ILE A 142 0.31 -19.15 -5.17
C ILE A 142 -0.45 -20.18 -6.01
N THR A 143 -1.76 -20.30 -5.79
CA THR A 143 -2.60 -21.33 -6.43
C THR A 143 -2.76 -21.13 -7.94
N ARG A 144 -2.93 -19.89 -8.40
CA ARG A 144 -3.27 -19.58 -9.79
C ARG A 144 -2.08 -19.24 -10.66
N HIS A 145 -1.06 -18.62 -10.08
CA HIS A 145 0.07 -18.08 -10.83
C HIS A 145 1.41 -18.71 -10.44
N ASN A 146 1.42 -19.66 -9.50
CA ASN A 146 2.64 -20.22 -8.90
C ASN A 146 3.57 -19.12 -8.36
N PHE A 147 3.00 -18.01 -7.91
CA PHE A 147 3.75 -16.92 -7.32
C PHE A 147 4.26 -17.33 -5.94
N VAL A 148 5.54 -17.11 -5.66
CA VAL A 148 6.13 -17.38 -4.35
C VAL A 148 6.71 -16.08 -3.82
N LEU A 149 6.13 -15.57 -2.73
CA LEU A 149 6.68 -14.43 -2.03
C LEU A 149 7.98 -14.85 -1.31
N PRO A 150 9.08 -14.08 -1.41
CA PRO A 150 10.31 -14.38 -0.69
C PRO A 150 10.08 -14.56 0.81
N GLU A 151 10.81 -15.48 1.43
CA GLU A 151 10.66 -15.82 2.86
C GLU A 151 10.79 -14.58 3.76
N GLU A 152 11.76 -13.71 3.48
CA GLU A 152 11.94 -12.42 4.18
C GLU A 152 10.66 -11.57 4.21
N CYS A 153 9.94 -11.52 3.08
CA CYS A 153 8.72 -10.73 2.95
C CYS A 153 7.55 -11.42 3.65
N ASN A 154 7.46 -12.75 3.57
CA ASN A 154 6.45 -13.54 4.28
C ASN A 154 6.59 -13.41 5.80
N LEU A 155 7.81 -13.53 6.32
CA LEU A 155 8.11 -13.35 7.74
C LEU A 155 7.70 -11.96 8.19
N LYS A 156 8.13 -10.93 7.46
CA LYS A 156 7.81 -9.54 7.80
C LYS A 156 6.30 -9.29 7.80
N LEU A 157 5.58 -9.79 6.81
CA LEU A 157 4.13 -9.61 6.73
C LEU A 157 3.40 -10.34 7.88
N ASN A 158 3.89 -11.51 8.30
CA ASN A 158 3.36 -12.22 9.46
C ASN A 158 3.64 -11.47 10.77
N GLU A 159 4.83 -10.91 10.95
CA GLU A 159 5.15 -10.05 12.08
C GLU A 159 4.19 -8.86 12.18
N LEU A 160 3.94 -8.16 11.07
CA LEU A 160 3.02 -7.02 11.05
C LEU A 160 1.58 -7.41 11.45
N ARG A 161 1.11 -8.60 11.03
CA ARG A 161 -0.20 -9.13 11.42
C ARG A 161 -0.26 -9.41 12.92
N GLU A 162 0.78 -10.03 13.48
CA GLU A 162 0.85 -10.30 14.92
C GLU A 162 0.93 -9.00 15.74
N THR A 163 1.67 -7.99 15.27
CA THR A 163 1.69 -6.66 15.91
C THR A 163 0.29 -6.03 15.95
N LEU A 164 -0.47 -6.10 14.87
CA LEU A 164 -1.85 -5.60 14.85
C LEU A 164 -2.77 -6.33 15.85
N ARG A 165 -2.65 -7.66 15.92
CA ARG A 165 -3.41 -8.49 16.88
C ARG A 165 -3.04 -8.18 18.33
N ALA A 166 -1.77 -7.90 18.60
CA ALA A 166 -1.31 -7.49 19.92
C ALA A 166 -1.97 -6.15 20.33
N HIS A 167 -1.94 -5.14 19.44
CA HIS A 167 -2.58 -3.86 19.70
C HIS A 167 -4.10 -3.95 19.86
N GLU A 168 -4.77 -4.86 19.13
CA GLU A 168 -6.20 -5.12 19.33
C GLU A 168 -6.50 -5.64 20.74
N LYS A 169 -5.69 -6.61 21.21
CA LYS A 169 -5.85 -7.18 22.57
C LYS A 169 -5.60 -6.14 23.65
N GLU A 170 -4.67 -5.21 23.45
CA GLU A 170 -4.42 -4.12 24.38
C GLU A 170 -5.58 -3.12 24.43
N LYS A 171 -6.11 -2.73 23.26
CA LYS A 171 -7.29 -1.84 23.17
C LYS A 171 -8.51 -2.42 23.89
N ASN A 172 -8.73 -3.73 23.76
CA ASN A 172 -9.86 -4.42 24.39
C ASN A 172 -9.71 -4.61 25.91
N LYS A 173 -8.53 -4.38 26.49
CA LYS A 173 -8.30 -4.41 27.95
C LYS A 173 -8.54 -3.07 28.64
N VAL A 174 -8.57 -1.98 27.88
CA VAL A 174 -8.68 -0.60 28.39
C VAL A 174 -10.12 -0.06 28.30
N ASN A 175 -11.00 -0.76 27.57
CA ASN A 175 -12.44 -0.51 27.49
C ASN A 175 -13.22 -1.50 28.38
#